data_AF-A0A7K5TN11-F1
#
_entry.id   AF-A0A7K5TN11-F1
#
_cell.length_a   1.000
_cell.length_b   1.000
_cell.length_c   1.000
_cell.angle_alpha   90.00
_cell.angle_beta   90.00
_cell.angle_gamma   90.00
#
_symmetry.space_group_name_H-M   'P 1'
#
loop_
_entity.id
_entity.type
_entity.pdbx_description
1 polymer ?
#
loop_
_entity_poly.entity_id
_entity_poly.type
_entity_poly.pdbx_seq_one_letter_code
_entity_poly.pdbx_strand_id
1 'polypeptide(L)'
;PLPTQEDIAKLQGRLQRMKELAQLPSVPSGTSTDLRGRLERVRQLELQIRQRKAGSEATPQARPSRDTEAAAPAAEAGEKPPAYQRFHTLAQDLPPGLTLPYKFKVLAEMFRSLDTIAGMLFNRAETITFAKVKQGVQDMMRRKFEEQHVGQIKAVYPTSYQLRQEKNIPTFGNGGKKSEYQLTLEPVVGEEEKVDGRPHLSASRLLERRKEFHRNLVNIVKQHHKVFLAALSPPMEVPEEKLTRWHPCFNVDEVPDIIPVDLPRPPQADRLSTAQEVLSTARGMLSPKMEKALANVALRTAEAGVGEPVLSKAPSPASTASALKGVSQALLDRIRAKEARKLQALMTRDTQQEERVAMLGRLPAMARVLRSVFVAEKKQALPMEVVCARMGDSCDELMAAAEMEKHLRLFAELLPDWVGIHTIRTDTYIKLDKEKDLGLITERLTKAAKEAEAL
;
A
#
# COMPACT_ATOMS: atom_id res chain seq x y z
N PRO A 1 -0.23 -4.92 -53.49
CA PRO A 1 0.67 -6.09 -53.59
C PRO A 1 -0.02 -7.34 -53.04
N LEU A 2 -0.39 -8.28 -53.93
CA LEU A 2 -0.93 -9.58 -53.53
C LEU A 2 0.20 -10.43 -52.93
N PRO A 3 -0.04 -11.17 -51.83
CA PRO A 3 0.99 -12.00 -51.21
C PRO A 3 1.43 -13.10 -52.17
N THR A 4 2.74 -13.34 -52.27
CA THR A 4 3.31 -14.35 -53.16
C THR A 4 3.00 -15.76 -52.63
N GLN A 5 3.00 -16.74 -53.53
CA GLN A 5 2.66 -18.14 -53.21
C GLN A 5 3.57 -18.74 -52.12
N GLU A 6 4.80 -18.23 -51.98
CA GLU A 6 5.73 -18.60 -50.90
C GLU A 6 5.30 -18.10 -49.51
N ASP A 7 4.63 -16.95 -49.42
CA ASP A 7 4.13 -16.41 -48.15
C ASP A 7 2.93 -17.21 -47.63
N ILE A 8 2.08 -17.68 -48.55
CA ILE A 8 0.94 -18.55 -48.23
C ILE A 8 1.43 -19.92 -47.76
N ALA A 9 2.45 -20.49 -48.41
CA ALA A 9 3.06 -21.75 -48.00
C ALA A 9 3.73 -21.66 -46.62
N LYS A 10 4.41 -20.55 -46.32
CA LYS A 10 4.98 -20.28 -44.97
C LYS A 10 3.91 -20.13 -43.91
N LEU A 11 2.79 -19.46 -44.23
CA LEU A 11 1.64 -19.34 -43.32
C LEU A 11 0.97 -20.68 -43.06
N GLN A 12 0.78 -21.51 -44.09
CA GLN A 12 0.25 -22.87 -43.94
C GLN A 12 1.19 -23.74 -43.09
N GLY A 13 2.51 -23.66 -43.31
CA GLY A 13 3.49 -24.37 -42.49
C GLY A 13 3.48 -23.94 -41.02
N ARG A 14 3.30 -22.65 -40.72
CA ARG A 14 3.14 -22.15 -39.34
C ARG A 14 1.82 -22.62 -38.71
N LEU A 15 0.75 -22.68 -39.49
CA LEU A 15 -0.57 -23.13 -39.03
C LEU A 15 -0.59 -24.64 -38.76
N GLN A 16 0.16 -25.44 -39.53
CA GLN A 16 0.38 -26.86 -39.30
C GLN A 16 1.14 -27.10 -37.98
N ARG A 17 2.24 -26.36 -37.74
CA ARG A 17 3.01 -26.45 -36.48
C ARG A 17 2.22 -26.01 -35.26
N MET A 18 1.34 -25.01 -35.40
CA MET A 18 0.43 -24.62 -34.32
C MET A 18 -0.62 -25.69 -34.03
N LYS A 19 -1.08 -26.44 -35.05
CA LYS A 19 -1.98 -27.60 -34.86
C LYS A 19 -1.28 -28.78 -34.18
N GLU A 20 0.00 -29.01 -34.49
CA GLU A 20 0.82 -30.03 -33.80
C GLU A 20 1.11 -29.66 -32.34
N LEU A 21 1.42 -28.38 -32.05
CA LEU A 21 1.60 -27.89 -30.68
C LEU A 21 0.30 -27.87 -29.84
N ALA A 22 -0.87 -27.87 -30.49
CA ALA A 22 -2.17 -27.99 -29.83
C ALA A 22 -2.55 -29.44 -29.48
N GLN A 23 -1.81 -30.44 -29.96
CA GLN A 23 -1.97 -31.83 -29.53
C GLN A 23 -1.19 -32.04 -28.22
N LEU A 24 -1.89 -31.88 -27.10
CA LEU A 24 -1.37 -32.23 -25.76
C LEU A 24 -0.99 -33.72 -25.71
N PRO A 25 0.15 -34.08 -25.07
CA PRO A 25 0.46 -35.48 -24.79
C PRO A 25 -0.62 -36.09 -23.89
N SER A 26 -0.97 -37.36 -24.14
CA SER A 26 -1.91 -38.11 -23.33
C SER A 26 -1.39 -38.25 -21.89
N VAL A 27 -2.20 -37.79 -20.93
CA VAL A 27 -1.89 -37.83 -19.50
C VAL A 27 -1.87 -39.31 -19.03
N PRO A 28 -0.85 -39.75 -18.26
CA PRO A 28 -0.81 -41.10 -17.70
C PRO A 28 -2.01 -41.33 -16.78
N SER A 29 -2.65 -42.49 -16.91
CA SER A 29 -3.97 -42.85 -16.39
C SER A 29 -4.03 -43.11 -14.87
N GLY A 30 -3.44 -42.24 -14.04
CA GLY A 30 -3.26 -42.51 -12.60
C GLY A 30 -3.71 -41.43 -11.60
N THR A 31 -4.07 -40.21 -12.02
CA THR A 31 -4.35 -39.08 -11.08
C THR A 31 -5.62 -38.28 -11.42
N SER A 32 -6.57 -38.90 -12.12
CA SER A 32 -7.64 -38.19 -12.87
C SER A 32 -8.87 -37.78 -12.04
N THR A 33 -9.10 -38.30 -10.82
CA THR A 33 -10.36 -38.05 -10.10
C THR A 33 -10.37 -36.72 -9.34
N ASP A 34 -9.31 -36.38 -8.60
CA ASP A 34 -9.24 -35.11 -7.84
C ASP A 34 -9.14 -33.90 -8.79
N LEU A 35 -8.33 -34.00 -9.84
CA LEU A 35 -8.18 -32.96 -10.87
C LEU A 35 -9.47 -32.72 -11.64
N ARG A 36 -10.21 -33.79 -11.98
CA ARG A 36 -11.53 -33.69 -12.63
C ARG A 36 -12.55 -33.06 -11.70
N GLY A 37 -12.58 -33.46 -10.44
CA GLY A 37 -13.44 -32.84 -9.42
C GLY A 37 -13.11 -31.38 -9.16
N ARG A 38 -11.84 -30.96 -9.26
CA ARG A 38 -11.45 -29.54 -9.19
C ARG A 38 -11.88 -28.77 -10.43
N LEU A 39 -11.70 -29.34 -11.63
CA LEU A 39 -12.15 -28.73 -12.90
C LEU A 39 -13.66 -28.55 -12.97
N GLU A 40 -14.43 -29.53 -12.49
CA GLU A 40 -15.89 -29.46 -12.41
C GLU A 40 -16.34 -28.39 -11.42
N ARG A 41 -15.68 -28.27 -10.27
CA ARG A 41 -15.92 -27.17 -9.30
C ARG A 41 -15.63 -25.80 -9.90
N VAL A 42 -14.54 -25.66 -10.65
CA VAL A 42 -14.19 -24.39 -11.33
C VAL A 42 -15.23 -24.03 -12.39
N ARG A 43 -15.73 -24.99 -13.16
CA ARG A 43 -16.83 -24.78 -14.11
C ARG A 43 -18.13 -24.40 -13.40
N GLN A 44 -18.50 -25.08 -12.32
CA GLN A 44 -19.70 -24.70 -11.56
C GLN A 44 -19.63 -23.28 -11.00
N LEU A 45 -18.47 -22.84 -10.52
CA LEU A 45 -18.25 -21.49 -10.03
C LEU A 45 -18.30 -20.44 -11.16
N GLU A 46 -17.75 -20.74 -12.33
CA GLU A 46 -17.88 -19.90 -13.53
C GLU A 46 -19.35 -19.65 -13.89
N LEU A 47 -20.14 -20.72 -13.87
CA LEU A 47 -21.55 -20.69 -14.27
C LEU A 47 -22.38 -19.89 -13.24
N GLN A 48 -22.08 -20.06 -11.95
CA GLN A 48 -22.69 -19.25 -10.89
C GLN A 48 -22.33 -17.76 -11.00
N ILE A 49 -21.09 -17.43 -11.35
CA ILE A 49 -20.67 -16.03 -11.56
C ILE A 49 -21.40 -15.43 -12.76
N ARG A 50 -21.53 -16.17 -13.87
CA ARG A 50 -22.31 -15.72 -15.04
C ARG A 50 -23.78 -15.54 -14.73
N GLN A 51 -24.40 -16.44 -13.99
CA GLN A 51 -25.81 -16.33 -13.57
C GLN A 51 -26.04 -15.14 -12.63
N ARG A 52 -25.15 -14.90 -11.67
CA ARG A 52 -25.22 -13.69 -10.81
C ARG A 52 -25.04 -12.41 -11.59
N LYS A 53 -24.18 -12.42 -12.61
CA LYS A 53 -23.94 -11.25 -13.47
C LYS A 53 -25.13 -10.98 -14.39
N ALA A 54 -25.74 -12.03 -14.96
CA ALA A 54 -26.96 -11.92 -15.76
C ALA A 54 -28.20 -11.50 -14.93
N GLY A 55 -28.31 -12.00 -13.69
CA GLY A 55 -29.37 -11.59 -12.76
C GLY A 55 -29.22 -10.16 -12.24
N SER A 56 -28.02 -9.59 -12.30
CA SER A 56 -27.77 -8.18 -11.94
C SER A 56 -28.07 -7.20 -13.08
N GLU A 57 -28.15 -7.66 -14.33
CA GLU A 57 -28.40 -6.82 -15.51
C GLU A 57 -29.86 -6.89 -16.02
N ALA A 58 -30.68 -7.83 -15.54
CA ALA A 58 -32.09 -7.98 -15.92
C ALA A 58 -33.07 -7.51 -14.82
N THR A 59 -33.46 -6.22 -14.91
CA THR A 59 -34.68 -5.60 -14.37
C THR A 59 -34.73 -5.20 -12.86
N PRO A 60 -35.04 -3.92 -12.55
CA PRO A 60 -35.38 -3.46 -11.22
C PRO A 60 -36.91 -3.53 -10.98
N GLN A 61 -37.42 -4.55 -10.28
CA GLN A 61 -38.60 -4.47 -9.40
C GLN A 61 -39.04 -5.83 -8.83
N ALA A 62 -39.60 -5.74 -7.62
CA ALA A 62 -40.42 -6.74 -6.91
C ALA A 62 -39.72 -7.99 -6.33
N ARG A 63 -39.39 -7.91 -5.04
CA ARG A 63 -39.15 -9.07 -4.17
C ARG A 63 -40.48 -9.74 -3.80
N PRO A 64 -40.56 -11.08 -3.72
CA PRO A 64 -41.49 -11.73 -2.80
C PRO A 64 -40.77 -11.98 -1.48
N SER A 65 -41.41 -11.50 -0.42
CA SER A 65 -41.08 -11.67 0.99
C SER A 65 -41.17 -13.13 1.42
N ARG A 66 -40.12 -13.63 2.09
CA ARG A 66 -40.22 -14.71 3.06
C ARG A 66 -39.27 -14.43 4.21
N ASP A 67 -39.86 -14.29 5.38
CA ASP A 67 -39.27 -13.82 6.61
C ASP A 67 -38.37 -14.85 7.31
N THR A 68 -37.58 -14.30 8.24
CA THR A 68 -36.84 -14.96 9.33
C THR A 68 -35.39 -15.30 9.03
N GLU A 69 -34.46 -14.41 9.41
CA GLU A 69 -33.60 -14.60 10.59
C GLU A 69 -32.56 -13.45 10.72
N ALA A 70 -32.47 -12.88 11.94
CA ALA A 70 -31.42 -12.02 12.50
C ALA A 70 -30.95 -10.77 11.72
N ALA A 71 -31.54 -9.62 12.07
CA ALA A 71 -31.03 -8.29 11.74
C ALA A 71 -29.67 -8.02 12.42
N ALA A 72 -28.59 -8.00 11.62
CA ALA A 72 -27.36 -7.30 11.93
C ALA A 72 -27.55 -5.79 11.69
N PRO A 73 -26.92 -4.90 12.47
CA PRO A 73 -27.14 -3.46 12.34
C PRO A 73 -26.64 -2.98 10.98
N ALA A 74 -27.48 -2.20 10.29
CA ALA A 74 -27.17 -1.55 9.04
C ALA A 74 -26.04 -0.52 9.24
N ALA A 75 -24.79 -0.96 9.11
CA ALA A 75 -23.64 -0.08 8.98
C ALA A 75 -23.51 0.33 7.51
N GLU A 76 -23.89 1.58 7.25
CA GLU A 76 -23.56 2.45 6.10
C GLU A 76 -23.59 1.81 4.70
N ALA A 77 -24.64 2.17 3.95
CA ALA A 77 -24.80 1.89 2.53
C ALA A 77 -23.86 2.75 1.65
N GLY A 78 -22.55 2.66 1.90
CA GLY A 78 -21.53 2.98 0.91
C GLY A 78 -21.06 1.66 0.29
N GLU A 79 -21.00 1.58 -1.04
CA GLU A 79 -20.39 0.42 -1.71
C GLU A 79 -18.96 0.25 -1.18
N LYS A 80 -18.75 -0.81 -0.39
CA LYS A 80 -17.44 -1.11 0.17
C LYS A 80 -16.48 -1.35 -1.00
N PRO A 81 -15.26 -0.79 -0.97
CA PRO A 81 -14.32 -1.00 -2.05
C PRO A 81 -14.03 -2.49 -2.24
N PRO A 82 -13.57 -2.91 -3.43
CA PRO A 82 -13.27 -4.32 -3.69
C PRO A 82 -12.32 -4.93 -2.66
N ALA A 83 -12.48 -6.23 -2.39
CA ALA A 83 -11.69 -6.94 -1.37
C ALA A 83 -10.17 -6.85 -1.62
N TYR A 84 -9.74 -6.89 -2.88
CA TYR A 84 -8.32 -6.77 -3.23
C TYR A 84 -7.70 -5.39 -2.87
N GLN A 85 -8.53 -4.36 -2.66
CA GLN A 85 -8.07 -3.05 -2.18
C GLN A 85 -8.09 -2.99 -0.65
N ARG A 86 -9.15 -3.52 -0.03
CA ARG A 86 -9.37 -3.49 1.42
C ARG A 86 -8.40 -4.34 2.23
N PHE A 87 -7.92 -5.43 1.65
CA PHE A 87 -7.02 -6.37 2.32
C PHE A 87 -5.67 -6.44 1.61
N HIS A 88 -5.36 -5.43 0.81
CA HIS A 88 -4.14 -5.40 0.01
C HIS A 88 -2.90 -5.54 0.88
N THR A 89 -2.83 -4.78 1.97
CA THR A 89 -1.68 -4.75 2.88
C THR A 89 -1.52 -6.05 3.65
N LEU A 90 -2.64 -6.69 4.04
CA LEU A 90 -2.64 -7.97 4.75
C LEU A 90 -2.23 -9.15 3.87
N ALA A 91 -2.41 -9.03 2.55
CA ALA A 91 -2.07 -10.07 1.59
C ALA A 91 -0.62 -10.01 1.08
N GLN A 92 0.19 -9.05 1.54
CA GLN A 92 1.59 -8.94 1.11
C GLN A 92 2.51 -9.80 1.99
N ASP A 93 3.32 -10.65 1.34
CA ASP A 93 4.40 -11.41 2.00
C ASP A 93 5.63 -10.52 2.25
N LEU A 94 5.43 -9.35 2.84
CA LEU A 94 6.50 -8.40 3.18
C LEU A 94 6.70 -8.39 4.70
N PRO A 95 7.95 -8.22 5.17
CA PRO A 95 8.21 -8.00 6.59
C PRO A 95 7.37 -6.84 7.14
N PRO A 96 6.90 -6.91 8.40
CA PRO A 96 6.13 -5.84 9.01
C PRO A 96 6.89 -4.52 8.96
N GLY A 97 6.25 -3.49 8.41
CA GLY A 97 6.87 -2.17 8.24
C GLY A 97 5.84 -1.09 7.95
N LEU A 98 6.30 0.09 7.57
CA LEU A 98 5.46 1.23 7.18
C LEU A 98 4.93 1.07 5.74
N THR A 99 4.11 0.05 5.54
CA THR A 99 3.49 -0.24 4.25
C THR A 99 2.43 0.81 3.90
N LEU A 100 2.30 1.13 2.61
CA LEU A 100 1.29 2.06 2.12
C LEU A 100 -0.03 1.35 1.78
N PRO A 101 -1.19 2.02 2.00
CA PRO A 101 -2.50 1.59 1.53
C PRO A 101 -2.52 1.35 0.02
N TYR A 102 -3.39 0.47 -0.48
CA TYR A 102 -3.52 0.19 -1.92
C TYR A 102 -3.65 1.47 -2.76
N LYS A 103 -4.52 2.39 -2.35
CA LYS A 103 -4.81 3.63 -3.08
C LYS A 103 -3.58 4.54 -3.18
N PHE A 104 -2.79 4.60 -2.11
CA PHE A 104 -1.56 5.41 -2.06
C PHE A 104 -0.44 4.76 -2.88
N LYS A 105 -0.39 3.43 -2.94
CA LYS A 105 0.53 2.71 -3.84
C LYS A 105 0.22 2.98 -5.31
N VAL A 106 -1.06 2.94 -5.70
CA VAL A 106 -1.48 3.31 -7.06
C VAL A 106 -1.09 4.75 -7.36
N LEU A 107 -1.31 5.68 -6.42
CA LEU A 107 -0.91 7.08 -6.61
C LEU A 107 0.62 7.26 -6.72
N ALA A 108 1.41 6.50 -5.95
CA ALA A 108 2.86 6.50 -6.06
C ALA A 108 3.35 5.96 -7.42
N GLU A 109 2.69 4.93 -7.96
CA GLU A 109 2.95 4.43 -9.31
C GLU A 109 2.56 5.45 -10.39
N MET A 110 1.45 6.17 -10.19
CA MET A 110 1.04 7.27 -11.07
C MET A 110 2.05 8.40 -11.05
N PHE A 111 2.52 8.83 -9.87
CA PHE A 111 3.58 9.83 -9.75
C PHE A 111 4.86 9.37 -10.44
N ARG A 112 5.34 8.14 -10.19
CA ARG A 112 6.52 7.57 -10.86
C ARG A 112 6.37 7.61 -12.38
N SER A 113 5.15 7.36 -12.86
CA SER A 113 4.87 7.32 -14.29
C SER A 113 4.86 8.72 -14.90
N LEU A 114 4.18 9.65 -14.22
CA LEU A 114 4.16 11.06 -14.57
C LEU A 114 5.58 11.62 -14.62
N ASP A 115 6.39 11.40 -13.58
CA ASP A 115 7.74 11.96 -13.45
C ASP A 115 8.68 11.42 -14.54
N THR A 116 8.53 10.16 -14.96
CA THR A 116 9.25 9.57 -16.09
C THR A 116 8.89 10.27 -17.41
N ILE A 117 7.59 10.45 -17.71
CA ILE A 117 7.15 11.10 -18.94
C ILE A 117 7.51 12.58 -18.95
N ALA A 118 7.32 13.26 -17.82
CA ALA A 118 7.70 14.65 -17.65
C ALA A 118 9.20 14.84 -17.82
N GLY A 119 10.04 13.99 -17.22
CA GLY A 119 11.49 14.02 -17.40
C GLY A 119 11.90 13.85 -18.86
N MET A 120 11.28 12.91 -19.58
CA MET A 120 11.56 12.71 -21.00
C MET A 120 11.26 13.96 -21.85
N LEU A 121 10.13 14.63 -21.59
CA LEU A 121 9.71 15.84 -22.31
C LEU A 121 10.55 17.06 -21.90
N PHE A 122 10.80 17.20 -20.59
CA PHE A 122 11.60 18.28 -20.02
C PHE A 122 13.05 18.27 -20.54
N ASN A 123 13.69 17.10 -20.52
CA ASN A 123 15.10 16.95 -20.89
C ASN A 123 15.36 17.24 -22.37
N ARG A 124 14.34 17.17 -23.22
CA ARG A 124 14.40 17.54 -24.64
C ARG A 124 13.78 18.91 -24.94
N ALA A 125 13.53 19.73 -23.92
CA ALA A 125 12.96 21.07 -24.01
C ALA A 125 11.59 21.12 -24.72
N GLU A 126 10.77 20.08 -24.54
CA GLU A 126 9.42 20.03 -25.06
C GLU A 126 8.39 20.43 -23.99
N THR A 127 7.42 21.26 -24.37
CA THR A 127 6.33 21.65 -23.47
C THR A 127 5.51 20.43 -23.03
N ILE A 128 5.42 20.25 -21.72
CA ILE A 128 4.75 19.13 -21.05
C ILE A 128 3.29 19.49 -20.86
N THR A 129 2.45 19.08 -21.81
CA THR A 129 0.99 19.26 -21.70
C THR A 129 0.35 18.08 -20.98
N PHE A 130 -0.75 18.33 -20.26
CA PHE A 130 -1.51 17.28 -19.60
C PHE A 130 -1.95 16.19 -20.57
N ALA A 131 -2.31 16.53 -21.82
CA ALA A 131 -2.68 15.54 -22.83
C ALA A 131 -1.53 14.53 -23.12
N LYS A 132 -0.29 15.01 -23.25
CA LYS A 132 0.88 14.15 -23.46
C LYS A 132 1.17 13.28 -22.24
N VAL A 133 1.12 13.88 -21.05
CA VAL A 133 1.32 13.17 -19.77
C VAL A 133 0.24 12.11 -19.58
N LYS A 134 -1.03 12.44 -19.82
CA LYS A 134 -2.16 11.54 -19.74
C LYS A 134 -1.95 10.33 -20.65
N GLN A 135 -1.68 10.57 -21.93
CA GLN A 135 -1.43 9.47 -22.87
C GLN A 135 -0.26 8.59 -22.42
N GLY A 136 0.89 9.20 -22.09
CA GLY A 136 2.08 8.45 -21.68
C GLY A 136 1.89 7.63 -20.40
N VAL A 137 1.20 8.20 -19.39
CA VAL A 137 0.91 7.49 -18.13
C VAL A 137 -0.10 6.36 -18.34
N GLN A 138 -1.16 6.59 -19.12
CA GLN A 138 -2.15 5.55 -19.44
C GLN A 138 -1.54 4.40 -20.25
N ASP A 139 -0.63 4.71 -21.18
CA ASP A 139 0.10 3.70 -21.95
C ASP A 139 1.04 2.88 -21.07
N MET A 140 1.73 3.53 -20.12
CA MET A 140 2.69 2.84 -19.26
C MET A 140 2.01 2.03 -18.15
N MET A 141 0.93 2.54 -17.55
CA MET A 141 0.26 1.89 -16.42
C MET A 141 -0.92 1.01 -16.83
N ARG A 142 -1.44 1.15 -18.06
CA ARG A 142 -2.68 0.51 -18.54
C ARG A 142 -3.87 0.77 -17.60
N ARG A 143 -3.92 1.99 -17.03
CA ARG A 143 -4.96 2.45 -16.09
C ARG A 143 -5.46 3.84 -16.50
N LYS A 144 -6.62 4.23 -15.99
CA LYS A 144 -7.18 5.57 -16.18
C LYS A 144 -6.33 6.59 -15.42
N PHE A 145 -6.01 7.71 -16.07
CA PHE A 145 -5.30 8.84 -15.47
C PHE A 145 -6.00 10.13 -15.89
N GLU A 146 -6.37 10.93 -14.90
CA GLU A 146 -7.20 12.15 -15.07
C GLU A 146 -6.59 13.31 -14.29
N GLU A 147 -7.02 14.53 -14.60
CA GLU A 147 -6.57 15.75 -13.93
C GLU A 147 -6.73 15.68 -12.40
N GLN A 148 -7.78 15.02 -11.91
CA GLN A 148 -7.97 14.77 -10.48
C GLN A 148 -6.74 14.10 -9.82
N HIS A 149 -6.07 13.17 -10.52
CA HIS A 149 -4.88 12.49 -10.02
C HIS A 149 -3.67 13.43 -9.98
N VAL A 150 -3.57 14.38 -10.92
CA VAL A 150 -2.57 15.46 -10.86
C VAL A 150 -2.82 16.35 -9.65
N GLY A 151 -4.09 16.66 -9.35
CA GLY A 151 -4.49 17.37 -8.14
C GLY A 151 -4.10 16.62 -6.87
N GLN A 152 -4.27 15.29 -6.82
CA GLN A 152 -3.83 14.46 -5.71
C GLN A 152 -2.31 14.44 -5.57
N ILE A 153 -1.58 14.28 -6.68
CA ILE A 153 -0.11 14.34 -6.69
C ILE A 153 0.37 15.70 -6.16
N LYS A 154 -0.26 16.79 -6.57
CA LYS A 154 0.06 18.13 -6.06
C LYS A 154 -0.30 18.30 -4.59
N ALA A 155 -1.36 17.67 -4.09
CA ALA A 155 -1.68 17.64 -2.67
C ALA A 155 -0.58 16.96 -1.85
N VAL A 156 -0.05 15.84 -2.33
CA VAL A 156 1.00 15.06 -1.65
C VAL A 156 2.38 15.71 -1.76
N TYR A 157 2.68 16.33 -2.91
CA TYR A 157 3.97 16.96 -3.16
C TYR A 157 3.81 18.32 -3.85
N PRO A 158 3.42 19.37 -3.09
CA PRO A 158 3.04 20.67 -3.66
C PRO A 158 4.14 21.37 -4.46
N THR A 159 5.39 21.15 -4.05
CA THR A 159 6.61 21.74 -4.62
C THR A 159 7.19 20.96 -5.79
N SER A 160 6.58 19.83 -6.19
CA SER A 160 7.09 18.98 -7.29
C SER A 160 6.94 19.58 -8.68
N TYR A 161 5.81 20.25 -8.92
CA TYR A 161 5.39 20.78 -10.21
C TYR A 161 4.72 22.15 -10.07
N GLN A 162 5.13 23.08 -10.94
CA GLN A 162 4.40 24.29 -11.22
C GLN A 162 3.39 24.02 -12.33
N LEU A 163 2.11 24.29 -12.06
CA LEU A 163 1.02 24.04 -12.99
C LEU A 163 0.55 25.37 -13.57
N ARG A 164 0.38 25.44 -14.89
CA ARG A 164 -0.05 26.66 -15.60
C ARG A 164 -1.11 26.34 -16.64
N GLN A 165 -1.81 27.37 -17.09
CA GLN A 165 -2.69 27.31 -18.24
C GLN A 165 -2.08 28.13 -19.36
N GLU A 166 -1.70 27.45 -20.44
CA GLU A 166 -1.00 28.06 -21.56
C GLU A 166 -1.80 27.95 -22.85
N LYS A 167 -1.64 28.96 -23.70
CA LYS A 167 -2.30 29.08 -24.99
C LYS A 167 -1.26 29.02 -26.10
N ASN A 168 -1.64 28.52 -27.27
CA ASN A 168 -0.81 28.44 -28.48
C ASN A 168 0.30 27.38 -28.42
N ILE A 169 0.11 26.32 -27.64
CA ILE A 169 0.99 25.16 -27.71
C ILE A 169 0.68 24.41 -29.01
N PRO A 170 1.66 24.18 -29.90
CA PRO A 170 1.43 23.50 -31.17
C PRO A 170 1.05 22.04 -30.92
N THR A 171 -0.24 21.72 -31.10
CA THR A 171 -0.73 20.34 -31.15
C THR A 171 -0.64 19.82 -32.57
N PHE A 172 0.16 18.78 -32.78
CA PHE A 172 0.25 18.08 -34.07
C PHE A 172 -1.10 17.44 -34.41
N GLY A 173 -1.73 17.84 -35.52
CA GLY A 173 -2.89 17.15 -36.09
C GLY A 173 -4.27 17.83 -35.97
N ASN A 174 -4.40 19.07 -35.48
CA ASN A 174 -5.72 19.73 -35.43
C ASN A 174 -5.74 21.03 -36.25
N GLY A 175 -6.10 20.91 -37.54
CA GLY A 175 -6.19 22.00 -38.52
C GLY A 175 -7.37 22.96 -38.36
N GLY A 176 -7.85 23.23 -37.13
CA GLY A 176 -8.96 24.16 -36.98
C GLY A 176 -9.46 24.34 -35.54
N LYS A 177 -8.90 25.32 -34.83
CA LYS A 177 -9.55 26.25 -33.88
C LYS A 177 -8.45 27.10 -33.22
N LYS A 178 -8.71 28.39 -33.00
CA LYS A 178 -7.83 29.32 -32.26
C LYS A 178 -7.55 28.72 -30.88
N SER A 179 -6.28 28.55 -30.55
CA SER A 179 -5.72 27.87 -29.38
C SER A 179 -6.60 27.86 -28.12
N GLU A 180 -7.05 26.66 -27.77
CA GLU A 180 -7.65 26.35 -26.47
C GLU A 180 -6.56 26.31 -25.40
N TYR A 181 -6.87 26.77 -24.19
CA TYR A 181 -5.95 26.68 -23.06
C TYR A 181 -5.69 25.20 -22.72
N GLN A 182 -4.44 24.87 -22.45
CA GLN A 182 -4.05 23.53 -22.00
C GLN A 182 -3.29 23.63 -20.69
N LEU A 183 -3.58 22.70 -19.78
CA LEU A 183 -2.83 22.52 -18.54
C LEU A 183 -1.41 22.07 -18.88
N THR A 184 -0.41 22.85 -18.46
CA THR A 184 1.01 22.51 -18.57
C THR A 184 1.61 22.22 -17.20
N LEU A 185 2.57 21.30 -17.19
CA LEU A 185 3.28 20.85 -16.00
C LEU A 185 4.76 21.21 -16.14
N GLU A 186 5.30 22.01 -15.24
CA GLU A 186 6.72 22.34 -15.22
C GLU A 186 7.37 21.70 -13.99
N PRO A 187 8.33 20.77 -14.14
CA PRO A 187 9.03 20.18 -13.01
C PRO A 187 9.86 21.26 -12.32
N VAL A 188 9.73 21.37 -11.00
CA VAL A 188 10.60 22.25 -10.21
C VAL A 188 11.93 21.53 -9.99
N VAL A 189 13.00 22.10 -10.51
CA VAL A 189 14.37 21.56 -10.43
C VAL A 189 15.26 22.60 -9.71
N GLY A 190 16.13 22.14 -8.81
CA GLY A 190 17.06 23.01 -8.08
C GLY A 190 18.15 23.60 -8.98
N GLU A 191 18.76 24.72 -8.56
CA GLU A 191 19.72 25.48 -9.38
C GLU A 191 21.00 24.71 -9.74
N GLU A 192 21.35 23.68 -8.96
CA GLU A 192 22.58 22.88 -9.08
C GLU A 192 22.51 21.81 -10.20
N GLU A 193 21.35 21.61 -10.82
CA GLU A 193 21.06 20.49 -11.74
C GLU A 193 21.02 20.94 -13.19
N LYS A 194 22.13 21.50 -13.66
CA LYS A 194 22.26 21.96 -15.04
C LYS A 194 23.20 21.06 -15.82
N VAL A 195 22.68 20.45 -16.88
CA VAL A 195 23.50 19.81 -17.93
C VAL A 195 23.60 20.82 -19.06
N ASP A 196 24.83 21.17 -19.46
CA ASP A 196 25.10 22.20 -20.48
C ASP A 196 24.41 23.56 -20.20
N GLY A 197 24.31 23.93 -18.91
CA GLY A 197 23.69 25.18 -18.47
C GLY A 197 22.14 25.17 -18.50
N ARG A 198 21.51 24.07 -18.92
CA ARG A 198 20.05 23.91 -18.92
C ARG A 198 19.58 23.02 -17.78
N PRO A 199 18.46 23.36 -17.11
CA PRO A 199 17.85 22.48 -16.13
C PRO A 199 17.60 21.10 -16.74
N HIS A 200 17.99 20.05 -16.01
CA HIS A 200 17.85 18.67 -16.46
C HIS A 200 17.27 17.81 -15.34
N LEU A 201 16.31 16.96 -15.66
CA LEU A 201 15.74 15.99 -14.73
C LEU A 201 16.55 14.69 -14.81
N SER A 202 17.62 14.63 -14.02
CA SER A 202 18.54 13.51 -13.93
C SER A 202 17.90 12.25 -13.30
N ALA A 203 18.51 11.08 -13.52
CA ALA A 203 18.04 9.84 -12.92
C ALA A 203 18.11 9.87 -11.37
N SER A 204 19.12 10.53 -10.80
CA SER A 204 19.25 10.76 -9.36
C SER A 204 18.09 11.60 -8.84
N ARG A 205 17.74 12.72 -9.48
CA ARG A 205 16.58 13.53 -9.08
C ARG A 205 15.26 12.78 -9.18
N LEU A 206 15.05 11.99 -10.23
CA LEU A 206 13.85 11.14 -10.35
C LEU A 206 13.72 10.17 -9.16
N LEU A 207 14.84 9.61 -8.70
CA LEU A 207 14.85 8.74 -7.52
C LEU A 207 14.60 9.52 -6.22
N GLU A 208 15.19 10.71 -6.06
CA GLU A 208 14.95 11.58 -4.91
C GLU A 208 13.49 12.03 -4.83
N ARG A 209 12.93 12.52 -5.93
CA ARG A 209 11.53 12.92 -6.03
C ARG A 209 10.59 11.76 -5.70
N ARG A 210 10.93 10.54 -6.14
CA ARG A 210 10.19 9.32 -5.78
C ARG A 210 10.26 9.03 -4.29
N LYS A 211 11.44 9.13 -3.67
CA LYS A 211 11.63 8.93 -2.22
C LYS A 211 10.84 9.98 -1.43
N GLU A 212 10.89 11.23 -1.86
CA GLU A 212 10.16 12.34 -1.26
C GLU A 212 8.65 12.12 -1.32
N PHE A 213 8.13 11.77 -2.49
CA PHE A 213 6.71 11.47 -2.66
C PHE A 213 6.26 10.30 -1.78
N HIS A 214 7.05 9.23 -1.73
CA HIS A 214 6.78 8.08 -0.87
C HIS A 214 6.79 8.48 0.62
N ARG A 215 7.78 9.27 1.05
CA ARG A 215 7.86 9.79 2.42
C ARG A 215 6.63 10.61 2.78
N ASN A 216 6.17 11.48 1.90
CA ASN A 216 4.97 12.29 2.13
C ASN A 216 3.71 11.43 2.26
N LEU A 217 3.56 10.39 1.43
CA LEU A 217 2.46 9.43 1.59
C LEU A 217 2.53 8.71 2.94
N VAL A 218 3.71 8.26 3.36
CA VAL A 218 3.90 7.61 4.67
C VAL A 218 3.52 8.58 5.80
N ASN A 219 3.92 9.85 5.71
CA ASN A 219 3.59 10.87 6.71
C ASN A 219 2.08 11.11 6.82
N ILE A 220 1.34 11.09 5.71
CA ILE A 220 -0.13 11.16 5.73
C ILE A 220 -0.70 9.95 6.50
N VAL A 221 -0.20 8.73 6.23
CA VAL A 221 -0.64 7.53 6.97
C VAL A 221 -0.27 7.62 8.46
N LYS A 222 0.90 8.16 8.80
CA LYS A 222 1.32 8.40 10.20
C LYS A 222 0.34 9.30 10.95
N GLN A 223 -0.19 10.35 10.30
CA GLN A 223 -1.20 11.22 10.92
C GLN A 223 -2.47 10.44 11.28
N HIS A 224 -2.96 9.59 10.38
CA HIS A 224 -4.13 8.73 10.66
C HIS A 224 -3.84 7.67 11.72
N HIS A 225 -2.64 7.08 11.70
CA HIS A 225 -2.19 6.14 12.71
C HIS A 225 -2.09 6.77 14.09
N LYS A 226 -1.61 8.01 14.20
CA LYS A 226 -1.56 8.78 15.46
C LYS A 226 -2.96 9.00 16.03
N VAL A 227 -3.94 9.37 15.20
CA VAL A 227 -5.34 9.51 15.62
C VAL A 227 -5.91 8.17 16.10
N PHE A 228 -5.60 7.08 15.39
CA PHE A 228 -6.00 5.73 15.79
C PHE A 228 -5.41 5.34 17.16
N LEU A 229 -4.11 5.56 17.38
CA LEU A 229 -3.44 5.24 18.65
C LEU A 229 -4.02 6.01 19.84
N ALA A 230 -4.36 7.29 19.63
CA ALA A 230 -4.99 8.13 20.64
C ALA A 230 -6.41 7.65 21.02
N ALA A 231 -7.10 6.97 20.09
CA ALA A 231 -8.45 6.41 20.31
C ALA A 231 -8.45 5.05 21.01
N LEU A 232 -7.28 4.42 21.21
CA LEU A 232 -7.17 3.13 21.90
C LEU A 232 -7.40 3.27 23.41
N SER A 233 -7.76 2.16 24.06
CA SER A 233 -7.90 2.06 25.51
C SER A 233 -6.90 1.02 26.05
N PRO A 234 -5.76 1.42 26.65
CA PRO A 234 -5.36 2.78 26.99
C PRO A 234 -4.85 3.58 25.78
N PRO A 235 -4.92 4.91 25.82
CA PRO A 235 -4.36 5.76 24.77
C PRO A 235 -2.87 5.49 24.61
N MET A 236 -2.43 5.34 23.37
CA MET A 236 -1.04 5.10 23.03
C MET A 236 -0.46 6.31 22.28
N GLU A 237 0.80 6.62 22.56
CA GLU A 237 1.54 7.63 21.82
C GLU A 237 2.92 7.09 21.45
N VAL A 238 3.26 7.19 20.17
CA VAL A 238 4.54 6.74 19.62
C VAL A 238 5.14 7.90 18.82
N PRO A 239 6.39 8.33 19.12
CA PRO A 239 7.07 9.33 18.31
C PRO A 239 7.19 8.89 16.85
N GLU A 240 6.80 9.76 15.91
CA GLU A 240 6.75 9.46 14.47
C GLU A 240 8.11 9.08 13.88
N GLU A 241 9.20 9.57 14.47
CA GLU A 241 10.59 9.32 14.07
C GLU A 241 11.04 7.89 14.41
N LYS A 242 10.50 7.32 15.48
CA LYS A 242 10.88 5.98 15.98
C LYS A 242 9.96 4.88 15.46
N LEU A 243 8.90 5.23 14.75
CA LEU A 243 7.92 4.27 14.25
C LEU A 243 8.54 3.43 13.12
N THR A 244 8.70 2.13 13.34
CA THR A 244 9.25 1.19 12.35
C THR A 244 8.17 0.37 11.64
N ARG A 245 7.02 0.17 12.30
CA ARG A 245 5.86 -0.56 11.76
C ARG A 245 4.53 -0.02 12.29
N TRP A 246 3.45 -0.30 11.58
CA TRP A 246 2.11 0.02 12.03
C TRP A 246 1.67 -0.84 13.22
N HIS A 247 0.70 -0.34 13.97
CA HIS A 247 0.04 -1.12 15.00
C HIS A 247 -0.71 -2.31 14.35
N PRO A 248 -0.67 -3.54 14.91
CA PRO A 248 -1.29 -4.72 14.27
C PRO A 248 -2.78 -4.59 13.98
N CYS A 249 -3.51 -3.85 14.83
CA CYS A 249 -4.95 -3.59 14.64
C CYS A 249 -5.25 -2.33 13.81
N PHE A 250 -4.24 -1.64 13.29
CA PHE A 250 -4.44 -0.48 12.43
C PHE A 250 -4.76 -0.95 11.01
N ASN A 251 -5.97 -0.65 10.53
CA ASN A 251 -6.35 -0.98 9.16
C ASN A 251 -5.81 0.06 8.18
N VAL A 252 -4.64 -0.25 7.61
CA VAL A 252 -3.93 0.64 6.67
C VAL A 252 -4.78 0.95 5.43
N ASP A 253 -5.54 -0.01 4.90
CA ASP A 253 -6.28 0.17 3.65
C ASP A 253 -7.60 0.96 3.82
N GLU A 254 -8.00 1.29 5.04
CA GLU A 254 -9.16 2.15 5.37
C GLU A 254 -8.81 3.63 5.52
N VAL A 255 -7.53 4.00 5.33
CA VAL A 255 -7.09 5.39 5.36
C VAL A 255 -7.88 6.23 4.32
N PRO A 256 -8.38 7.43 4.68
CA PRO A 256 -9.11 8.31 3.78
C PRO A 256 -8.37 8.66 2.49
N ASP A 257 -9.14 8.97 1.45
CA ASP A 257 -8.60 9.37 0.15
C ASP A 257 -7.96 10.76 0.21
N ILE A 258 -6.86 10.93 -0.53
CA ILE A 258 -6.21 12.23 -0.68
C ILE A 258 -7.13 13.15 -1.47
N ILE A 259 -7.48 14.28 -0.85
CA ILE A 259 -8.31 15.31 -1.45
C ILE A 259 -7.49 16.01 -2.54
N PRO A 260 -7.96 16.01 -3.81
CA PRO A 260 -7.26 16.69 -4.90
C PRO A 260 -7.21 18.20 -4.68
N VAL A 261 -6.05 18.82 -4.93
CA VAL A 261 -5.91 20.28 -4.96
C VAL A 261 -6.55 20.83 -6.24
N ASP A 262 -7.22 21.98 -6.13
CA ASP A 262 -7.75 22.71 -7.28
C ASP A 262 -6.64 23.10 -8.26
N LEU A 263 -6.82 22.68 -9.50
CA LEU A 263 -5.89 22.97 -10.59
C LEU A 263 -6.19 24.33 -11.22
N PRO A 264 -5.17 25.01 -11.80
CA PRO A 264 -5.39 26.26 -12.49
C PRO A 264 -6.38 26.05 -13.63
N ARG A 265 -7.50 26.77 -13.59
CA ARG A 265 -8.53 26.73 -14.63
C ARG A 265 -8.18 27.72 -15.73
N PRO A 266 -8.55 27.45 -16.99
CA PRO A 266 -8.43 28.44 -18.06
C PRO A 266 -9.08 29.76 -17.60
N PRO A 267 -8.44 30.92 -17.81
CA PRO A 267 -9.11 32.18 -17.57
C PRO A 267 -10.38 32.19 -18.42
N GLN A 268 -11.52 32.40 -17.77
CA GLN A 268 -12.78 32.59 -18.46
C GLN A 268 -12.58 33.85 -19.31
N ALA A 269 -12.33 33.67 -20.61
CA ALA A 269 -12.56 34.77 -21.52
C ALA A 269 -14.06 35.05 -21.40
N ASP A 270 -14.43 36.29 -21.12
CA ASP A 270 -15.80 36.79 -21.25
C ASP A 270 -16.26 36.59 -22.70
N ARG A 271 -16.57 35.34 -23.04
CA ARG A 271 -17.34 35.03 -24.22
C ARG A 271 -18.74 35.43 -23.82
N LEU A 272 -19.10 36.65 -24.20
CA LEU A 272 -20.48 37.11 -24.31
C LEU A 272 -21.20 36.15 -25.27
N SER A 273 -21.57 34.99 -24.74
CA SER A 273 -22.08 33.84 -25.50
C SER A 273 -23.59 33.93 -25.64
N THR A 274 -24.21 34.67 -24.74
CA THR A 274 -25.65 34.78 -24.64
C THR A 274 -26.06 36.12 -25.20
N ALA A 275 -27.00 36.12 -26.15
CA ALA A 275 -27.58 37.35 -26.71
C ALA A 275 -28.10 38.30 -25.62
N GLN A 276 -28.48 37.77 -24.45
CA GLN A 276 -28.85 38.52 -23.25
C GLN A 276 -27.71 39.37 -22.69
N GLU A 277 -26.47 38.89 -22.67
CA GLU A 277 -25.32 39.65 -22.19
C GLU A 277 -24.93 40.75 -23.18
N VAL A 278 -24.93 40.44 -24.48
CA VAL A 278 -24.73 41.44 -25.55
C VAL A 278 -25.80 42.53 -25.49
N LEU A 279 -27.07 42.17 -25.24
CA LEU A 279 -28.16 43.11 -25.06
C LEU A 279 -28.07 43.89 -23.74
N SER A 280 -27.51 43.29 -22.68
CA SER A 280 -27.29 43.98 -21.40
C SER A 280 -26.18 45.03 -21.48
N THR A 281 -25.14 44.78 -22.26
CA THR A 281 -24.09 45.78 -22.56
C THR A 281 -24.58 46.89 -23.50
N ALA A 282 -25.61 46.61 -24.30
CA ALA A 282 -26.29 47.58 -25.16
C ALA A 282 -27.45 48.34 -24.46
N ARG A 283 -27.79 48.01 -23.20
CA ARG A 283 -28.68 48.83 -22.36
C ARG A 283 -27.95 50.13 -22.03
N GLY A 284 -28.34 51.20 -22.71
CA GLY A 284 -27.58 52.46 -22.79
C GLY A 284 -27.49 53.01 -24.21
N MET A 285 -27.69 52.16 -25.23
CA MET A 285 -27.78 52.57 -26.65
C MET A 285 -29.19 52.37 -27.26
N LEU A 286 -30.20 51.97 -26.47
CA LEU A 286 -31.55 51.67 -26.94
C LEU A 286 -32.62 52.52 -26.24
N SER A 287 -33.75 52.76 -26.92
CA SER A 287 -34.75 53.75 -26.50
C SER A 287 -35.41 53.41 -25.14
N PRO A 288 -35.72 54.44 -24.31
CA PRO A 288 -36.13 54.29 -22.91
C PRO A 288 -37.48 53.56 -22.69
N LYS A 289 -38.24 53.28 -23.75
CA LYS A 289 -39.53 52.56 -23.66
C LYS A 289 -39.37 51.04 -23.56
N MET A 290 -38.28 50.47 -24.08
CA MET A 290 -38.02 49.02 -24.06
C MET A 290 -37.43 48.55 -22.72
N GLU A 291 -36.63 49.38 -22.06
CA GLU A 291 -35.99 49.09 -20.77
C GLU A 291 -36.99 48.89 -19.64
N LYS A 292 -38.06 49.69 -19.61
CA LYS A 292 -39.14 49.57 -18.60
C LYS A 292 -40.00 48.32 -18.77
N ALA A 293 -40.11 47.77 -19.97
CA ALA A 293 -40.88 46.55 -20.22
C ALA A 293 -40.12 45.28 -19.76
N LEU A 294 -38.78 45.29 -19.85
CA LEU A 294 -37.94 44.13 -19.50
C LEU A 294 -37.58 44.06 -18.01
N ALA A 295 -37.57 45.19 -17.29
CA ALA A 295 -37.40 45.20 -15.82
C ALA A 295 -38.52 44.44 -15.09
N ASN A 296 -39.74 44.48 -15.64
CA ASN A 296 -40.92 43.81 -15.05
C ASN A 296 -40.91 42.28 -15.25
N VAL A 297 -40.12 41.74 -16.18
CA VAL A 297 -40.03 40.28 -16.42
C VAL A 297 -38.95 39.64 -15.52
N ALA A 298 -37.87 40.36 -15.21
CA ALA A 298 -36.81 39.87 -14.32
C ALA A 298 -37.22 39.81 -12.84
N LEU A 299 -38.17 40.65 -12.41
CA LEU A 299 -38.71 40.65 -11.05
C LEU A 299 -39.67 39.46 -10.77
N ARG A 300 -40.12 38.73 -11.80
CA ARG A 300 -41.01 37.56 -11.64
C ARG A 300 -40.30 36.21 -11.53
N THR A 301 -38.98 36.16 -11.70
CA THR A 301 -38.21 34.88 -11.70
C THR A 301 -37.29 34.74 -10.50
N ALA A 302 -37.38 35.65 -9.52
CA ALA A 302 -36.51 35.71 -8.34
C ALA A 302 -37.20 35.34 -7.01
N GLU A 303 -38.32 34.60 -7.05
CA GLU A 303 -39.05 34.11 -5.85
C GLU A 303 -39.06 32.58 -5.72
N ALA A 304 -38.04 31.88 -6.23
CA ALA A 304 -37.90 30.45 -6.01
C ALA A 304 -36.47 30.07 -5.62
N GLY A 305 -36.17 30.22 -4.33
CA GLY A 305 -35.17 29.40 -3.65
C GLY A 305 -34.08 30.17 -2.92
N VAL A 306 -34.21 30.30 -1.59
CA VAL A 306 -33.10 30.20 -0.62
C VAL A 306 -33.69 29.68 0.70
N GLY A 307 -33.23 28.50 1.15
CA GLY A 307 -33.42 28.00 2.51
C GLY A 307 -32.10 28.03 3.26
N GLU A 308 -32.10 28.61 4.45
CA GLU A 308 -30.95 28.74 5.35
C GLU A 308 -30.71 27.48 6.24
N PRO A 309 -29.52 27.33 6.83
CA PRO A 309 -29.03 26.12 7.51
C PRO A 309 -29.30 26.10 9.03
N VAL A 310 -29.36 24.91 9.63
CA VAL A 310 -29.40 24.73 11.10
C VAL A 310 -28.39 23.66 11.55
N LEU A 311 -27.71 23.98 12.66
CA LEU A 311 -26.60 23.28 13.32
C LEU A 311 -27.01 22.13 14.27
N SER A 312 -26.10 21.15 14.35
CA SER A 312 -25.64 20.38 15.54
C SER A 312 -26.55 19.34 16.23
N LYS A 313 -26.05 18.09 16.33
CA LYS A 313 -25.74 17.41 17.62
C LYS A 313 -24.97 16.09 17.40
N ALA A 314 -23.85 15.91 18.09
CA ALA A 314 -23.09 14.66 18.19
C ALA A 314 -23.54 13.83 19.40
N PRO A 315 -23.52 12.48 19.32
CA PRO A 315 -23.51 11.62 20.51
C PRO A 315 -22.14 10.96 20.73
N SER A 316 -21.71 10.97 21.99
CA SER A 316 -20.53 10.29 22.53
C SER A 316 -20.72 8.76 22.59
N PRO A 317 -19.64 7.96 22.65
CA PRO A 317 -19.69 6.51 22.48
C PRO A 317 -20.25 5.78 23.70
N ALA A 318 -21.00 4.72 23.45
CA ALA A 318 -21.55 3.82 24.46
C ALA A 318 -20.46 2.96 25.09
N SER A 319 -20.46 2.96 26.43
CA SER A 319 -19.66 2.10 27.29
C SER A 319 -20.05 0.62 27.12
N THR A 320 -19.13 -0.23 26.68
CA THR A 320 -19.27 -1.69 26.77
C THR A 320 -18.59 -2.18 28.04
N ALA A 321 -19.36 -2.56 29.06
CA ALA A 321 -18.85 -3.33 30.20
C ALA A 321 -19.95 -4.17 30.86
N SER A 322 -20.40 -5.24 30.19
CA SER A 322 -21.24 -6.27 30.83
C SER A 322 -20.69 -7.70 30.73
N ALA A 323 -19.52 -7.91 30.10
CA ALA A 323 -19.00 -9.27 29.84
C ALA A 323 -17.96 -9.80 30.85
N LEU A 324 -17.50 -8.99 31.82
CA LEU A 324 -16.42 -9.37 32.75
C LEU A 324 -16.87 -9.33 34.22
N LYS A 325 -18.06 -9.87 34.50
CA LYS A 325 -18.59 -9.96 35.87
C LYS A 325 -17.82 -11.05 36.65
N GLY A 326 -16.63 -10.70 37.17
CA GLY A 326 -15.80 -11.60 37.98
C GLY A 326 -14.30 -11.29 38.04
N VAL A 327 -13.76 -10.43 37.17
CA VAL A 327 -12.33 -10.05 37.18
C VAL A 327 -12.19 -8.63 37.75
N SER A 328 -11.23 -8.40 38.65
CA SER A 328 -11.02 -7.07 39.22
C SER A 328 -10.62 -6.06 38.14
N GLN A 329 -11.25 -4.88 38.13
CA GLN A 329 -10.95 -3.82 37.17
C GLN A 329 -9.46 -3.44 37.20
N ALA A 330 -8.85 -3.43 38.39
CA ALA A 330 -7.42 -3.19 38.55
C ALA A 330 -6.51 -4.22 37.83
N LEU A 331 -6.92 -5.48 37.75
CA LEU A 331 -6.17 -6.50 37.00
C LEU A 331 -6.32 -6.29 35.49
N LEU A 332 -7.53 -5.97 35.02
CA LEU A 332 -7.80 -5.66 33.62
C LEU A 332 -7.02 -4.42 33.17
N ASP A 333 -6.98 -3.37 33.99
CA ASP A 333 -6.21 -2.16 33.71
C ASP A 333 -4.72 -2.45 33.62
N ARG A 334 -4.20 -3.30 34.52
CA ARG A 334 -2.80 -3.72 34.50
C ARG A 334 -2.47 -4.57 33.27
N ILE A 335 -3.37 -5.46 32.85
CA ILE A 335 -3.20 -6.27 31.64
C ILE A 335 -3.20 -5.35 30.41
N ARG A 336 -4.20 -4.47 30.29
CA ARG A 336 -4.30 -3.51 29.18
C ARG A 336 -3.07 -2.60 29.09
N ALA A 337 -2.59 -2.08 30.23
CA ALA A 337 -1.37 -1.27 30.27
C ALA A 337 -0.12 -2.08 29.87
N LYS A 338 -0.04 -3.36 30.25
CA LYS A 338 1.07 -4.24 29.86
C LYS A 338 1.04 -4.55 28.37
N GLU A 339 -0.13 -4.82 27.81
CA GLU A 339 -0.33 -5.05 26.37
C GLU A 339 0.01 -3.81 25.56
N ALA A 340 -0.44 -2.63 25.98
CA ALA A 340 -0.09 -1.36 25.34
C ALA A 340 1.42 -1.12 25.33
N ARG A 341 2.12 -1.37 26.44
CA ARG A 341 3.61 -1.27 26.49
C ARG A 341 4.27 -2.26 25.54
N LYS A 342 3.80 -3.50 25.48
CA LYS A 342 4.33 -4.52 24.55
C LYS A 342 4.14 -4.07 23.09
N LEU A 343 2.97 -3.54 22.76
CA LEU A 343 2.68 -3.04 21.41
C LEU A 343 3.50 -1.79 21.08
N GLN A 344 3.72 -0.90 22.04
CA GLN A 344 4.58 0.26 21.88
C GLN A 344 6.02 -0.15 21.55
N ALA A 345 6.60 -1.06 22.34
CA ALA A 345 7.94 -1.59 22.09
C ALA A 345 8.03 -2.25 20.70
N LEU A 346 7.04 -3.05 20.33
CA LEU A 346 6.98 -3.69 19.01
C LEU A 346 6.97 -2.67 17.85
N MET A 347 6.30 -1.53 18.02
CA MET A 347 6.24 -0.47 17.00
C MET A 347 7.53 0.36 16.88
N THR A 348 8.38 0.36 17.91
CA THR A 348 9.61 1.18 17.98
C THR A 348 10.90 0.38 17.87
N ARG A 349 10.83 -0.95 17.77
CA ARG A 349 12.01 -1.81 17.66
C ARG A 349 12.71 -1.62 16.32
N ASP A 350 14.04 -1.58 16.40
CA ASP A 350 14.92 -1.62 15.23
C ASP A 350 15.08 -3.06 14.70
N THR A 351 15.49 -3.19 13.43
CA THR A 351 15.66 -4.49 12.75
C THR A 351 16.68 -5.38 13.46
N GLN A 352 17.80 -4.81 13.91
CA GLN A 352 18.83 -5.57 14.66
C GLN A 352 18.32 -6.08 16.02
N GLN A 353 17.46 -5.29 16.68
CA GLN A 353 16.86 -5.70 17.96
C GLN A 353 15.83 -6.80 17.74
N GLU A 354 15.04 -6.74 16.67
CA GLU A 354 14.10 -7.80 16.32
C GLU A 354 14.81 -9.11 15.97
N GLU A 355 15.87 -9.05 15.17
CA GLU A 355 16.71 -10.23 14.89
C GLU A 355 17.25 -10.83 16.20
N ARG A 356 17.74 -9.99 17.12
CA ARG A 356 18.22 -10.46 18.42
C ARG A 356 17.11 -11.10 19.25
N VAL A 357 15.91 -10.51 19.32
CA VAL A 357 14.75 -11.09 20.01
C VAL A 357 14.34 -12.43 19.38
N ALA A 358 14.32 -12.52 18.05
CA ALA A 358 14.02 -13.76 17.34
C ALA A 358 15.06 -14.86 17.61
N MET A 359 16.35 -14.51 17.68
CA MET A 359 17.40 -15.45 18.10
C MET A 359 17.20 -15.90 19.55
N LEU A 360 16.92 -14.96 20.47
CA LEU A 360 16.68 -15.27 21.89
C LEU A 360 15.47 -16.20 22.10
N GLY A 361 14.41 -16.05 21.31
CA GLY A 361 13.23 -16.90 21.37
C GLY A 361 13.51 -18.38 21.01
N ARG A 362 14.52 -18.64 20.17
CA ARG A 362 14.91 -20.00 19.75
C ARG A 362 15.86 -20.68 20.74
N LEU A 363 16.62 -19.91 21.52
CA LEU A 363 17.63 -20.44 22.46
C LEU A 363 17.10 -21.51 23.43
N PRO A 364 15.89 -21.43 24.02
CA PRO A 364 15.40 -22.48 24.92
C PRO A 364 15.26 -23.85 24.25
N ALA A 365 14.84 -23.90 22.98
CA ALA A 365 14.75 -25.14 22.22
C ALA A 365 16.16 -25.63 21.85
N MET A 366 17.02 -24.72 21.36
CA MET A 366 18.39 -25.03 20.99
C MET A 366 19.25 -25.50 22.18
N ALA A 367 18.96 -25.03 23.40
CA ALA A 367 19.65 -25.46 24.61
C ALA A 367 19.51 -26.97 24.86
N ARG A 368 18.34 -27.54 24.52
CA ARG A 368 18.09 -28.98 24.62
C ARG A 368 18.91 -29.74 23.59
N VAL A 369 18.91 -29.28 22.35
CA VAL A 369 19.69 -29.87 21.24
C VAL A 369 21.18 -29.82 21.56
N LEU A 370 21.69 -28.66 22.01
CA LEU A 370 23.09 -28.47 22.40
C LEU A 370 23.51 -29.46 23.49
N ARG A 371 22.70 -29.62 24.54
CA ARG A 371 22.97 -30.62 25.58
C ARG A 371 23.01 -32.04 25.01
N SER A 372 22.06 -32.40 24.16
CA SER A 372 22.00 -33.72 23.52
C SER A 372 23.25 -34.01 22.68
N VAL A 373 23.75 -33.04 21.91
CA VAL A 373 24.99 -33.17 21.12
C VAL A 373 26.20 -33.47 22.03
N PHE A 374 26.36 -32.74 23.13
CA PHE A 374 27.47 -32.96 24.07
C PHE A 374 27.34 -34.26 24.89
N VAL A 375 26.12 -34.75 25.10
CA VAL A 375 25.88 -36.08 25.70
C VAL A 375 26.26 -37.18 24.71
N ALA A 376 25.87 -37.07 23.45
CA ALA A 376 26.18 -38.05 22.40
C ALA A 376 27.69 -38.17 22.13
N GLU A 377 28.39 -37.04 22.00
CA GLU A 377 29.84 -37.00 21.72
C GLU A 377 30.71 -37.37 22.93
N LYS A 378 30.14 -37.44 24.14
CA LYS A 378 30.82 -37.76 25.42
C LYS A 378 32.04 -36.89 25.78
N LYS A 379 32.30 -35.80 25.04
CA LYS A 379 33.36 -34.82 25.31
C LYS A 379 32.82 -33.62 26.09
N GLN A 380 33.70 -32.92 26.84
CA GLN A 380 33.34 -31.68 27.55
C GLN A 380 33.60 -30.41 26.72
N ALA A 381 34.46 -30.51 25.70
CA ALA A 381 34.74 -29.45 24.75
C ALA A 381 34.74 -30.00 23.32
N LEU A 382 34.17 -29.24 22.39
CA LEU A 382 34.08 -29.58 20.97
C LEU A 382 34.46 -28.38 20.10
N PRO A 383 35.06 -28.59 18.91
CA PRO A 383 35.27 -27.50 17.95
C PRO A 383 33.95 -26.85 17.53
N MET A 384 33.94 -25.53 17.37
CA MET A 384 32.77 -24.73 16.98
C MET A 384 32.11 -25.27 15.72
N GLU A 385 32.91 -25.59 14.69
CA GLU A 385 32.41 -26.13 13.42
C GLU A 385 31.65 -27.45 13.58
N VAL A 386 32.16 -28.34 14.45
CA VAL A 386 31.53 -29.64 14.72
C VAL A 386 30.20 -29.45 15.45
N VAL A 387 30.14 -28.55 16.42
CA VAL A 387 28.90 -28.23 17.14
C VAL A 387 27.87 -27.62 16.17
N CYS A 388 28.28 -26.67 15.32
CA CYS A 388 27.41 -26.07 14.31
C CYS A 388 26.84 -27.10 13.34
N ALA A 389 27.67 -28.03 12.84
CA ALA A 389 27.21 -29.09 11.95
C ALA A 389 26.21 -30.02 12.63
N ARG A 390 26.53 -30.53 13.83
CA ARG A 390 25.67 -31.45 14.59
C ARG A 390 24.35 -30.81 15.02
N MET A 391 24.37 -29.54 15.40
CA MET A 391 23.16 -28.80 15.71
C MET A 391 22.33 -28.53 14.46
N GLY A 392 22.95 -28.26 13.30
CA GLY A 392 22.26 -28.14 12.02
C GLY A 392 21.54 -29.43 11.61
N ASP A 393 22.15 -30.59 11.85
CA ASP A 393 21.54 -31.91 11.57
C ASP A 393 20.38 -32.25 12.52
N SER A 394 20.35 -31.66 13.72
CA SER A 394 19.44 -32.03 14.81
C SER A 394 18.37 -30.97 15.14
N CYS A 395 18.42 -29.79 14.51
CA CYS A 395 17.41 -28.75 14.67
C CYS A 395 16.32 -28.89 13.60
N ASP A 396 15.06 -28.62 13.97
CA ASP A 396 13.91 -28.67 13.05
C ASP A 396 13.98 -27.62 11.93
N GLU A 397 14.79 -26.57 12.08
CA GLU A 397 15.00 -25.51 11.10
C GLU A 397 16.34 -25.68 10.38
N LEU A 398 16.31 -25.72 9.04
CA LEU A 398 17.50 -25.63 8.18
C LEU A 398 18.17 -24.26 8.38
N MET A 399 19.24 -24.23 9.16
CA MET A 399 20.01 -23.01 9.47
C MET A 399 21.41 -23.06 8.88
N ALA A 400 21.91 -21.92 8.40
CA ALA A 400 23.30 -21.81 7.96
C ALA A 400 24.26 -21.93 9.15
N ALA A 401 25.44 -22.54 8.95
CA ALA A 401 26.43 -22.72 10.02
C ALA A 401 26.87 -21.38 10.66
N ALA A 402 26.93 -20.30 9.88
CA ALA A 402 27.23 -18.97 10.37
C ALA A 402 26.15 -18.38 11.29
N GLU A 403 24.87 -18.72 11.06
CA GLU A 403 23.78 -18.30 11.94
C GLU A 403 23.78 -19.11 13.23
N MET A 404 24.04 -20.42 13.15
CA MET A 404 24.19 -21.30 14.31
C MET A 404 25.30 -20.81 15.25
N GLU A 405 26.43 -20.37 14.67
CA GLU A 405 27.53 -19.81 15.43
C GLU A 405 27.15 -18.55 16.22
N LYS A 406 26.30 -17.68 15.66
CA LYS A 406 25.78 -16.50 16.37
C LYS A 406 24.94 -16.90 17.58
N HIS A 407 24.11 -17.93 17.46
CA HIS A 407 23.33 -18.45 18.59
C HIS A 407 24.21 -19.04 19.69
N LEU A 408 25.29 -19.75 19.31
CA LEU A 408 26.27 -20.29 20.26
C LEU A 408 27.02 -19.18 21.01
N ARG A 409 27.38 -18.10 20.33
CA ARG A 409 27.93 -16.90 20.98
C ARG A 409 26.93 -16.25 21.94
N LEU A 410 25.65 -16.17 21.58
CA LEU A 410 24.60 -15.66 22.47
C LEU A 410 24.43 -16.52 23.74
N PHE A 411 24.57 -17.85 23.64
CA PHE A 411 24.58 -18.70 24.83
C PHE A 411 25.72 -18.36 25.79
N ALA A 412 26.93 -18.14 25.26
CA ALA A 412 28.08 -17.76 26.07
C ALA A 412 27.95 -16.36 26.68
N GLU A 413 27.29 -15.43 25.98
CA GLU A 413 27.00 -14.08 26.49
C GLU A 413 26.01 -14.10 27.66
N LEU A 414 24.92 -14.87 27.54
CA LEU A 414 23.85 -14.92 28.53
C LEU A 414 24.15 -15.84 29.72
N LEU A 415 24.87 -16.92 29.46
CA LEU A 415 25.15 -17.99 30.42
C LEU A 415 26.64 -18.38 30.35
N PRO A 416 27.55 -17.47 30.74
CA PRO A 416 29.00 -17.73 30.73
C PRO A 416 29.36 -18.92 31.64
N ASP A 417 28.56 -19.14 32.68
CA ASP A 417 28.78 -20.25 33.59
C ASP A 417 28.38 -21.61 32.98
N TRP A 418 27.61 -21.65 31.90
CA TRP A 418 27.14 -22.90 31.28
C TRP A 418 27.87 -23.20 29.96
N VAL A 419 28.05 -22.18 29.11
CA VAL A 419 28.74 -22.28 27.82
C VAL A 419 29.96 -21.38 27.83
N GLY A 420 31.15 -21.97 27.71
CA GLY A 420 32.41 -21.25 27.58
C GLY A 420 32.94 -21.34 26.15
N ILE A 421 33.33 -20.21 25.57
CA ILE A 421 34.00 -20.16 24.26
C ILE A 421 35.49 -19.92 24.49
N HIS A 422 36.32 -20.80 23.94
CA HIS A 422 37.77 -20.75 24.07
C HIS A 422 38.42 -20.80 22.70
N THR A 423 39.15 -19.75 22.33
CA THR A 423 39.94 -19.70 21.11
C THR A 423 41.35 -20.19 21.38
N ILE A 424 41.77 -21.29 20.73
CA ILE A 424 43.11 -21.85 20.87
C ILE A 424 43.76 -21.82 19.48
N ARG A 425 44.78 -20.98 19.30
CA ARG A 425 45.42 -20.71 18.00
C ARG A 425 44.43 -20.14 16.98
N THR A 426 44.09 -20.91 15.95
CA THR A 426 43.12 -20.57 14.89
C THR A 426 41.72 -21.11 15.15
N ASP A 427 41.60 -22.07 16.09
CA ASP A 427 40.39 -22.87 16.22
C ASP A 427 39.60 -22.42 17.45
N THR A 428 38.29 -22.30 17.28
CA THR A 428 37.36 -21.93 18.36
C THR A 428 36.72 -23.19 18.93
N TYR A 429 36.82 -23.39 20.23
CA TYR A 429 36.21 -24.50 20.96
C TYR A 429 35.07 -24.01 21.86
N ILE A 430 34.03 -24.82 21.99
CA ILE A 430 32.95 -24.61 22.95
C ILE A 430 33.08 -25.68 24.04
N LYS A 431 33.10 -25.22 25.29
CA LYS A 431 33.01 -26.04 26.50
C LYS A 431 31.60 -25.94 27.07
N LEU A 432 31.00 -27.08 27.40
CA LEU A 432 29.68 -27.15 28.01
C LEU A 432 29.77 -27.79 29.40
N ASP A 433 29.18 -27.15 30.40
CA ASP A 433 28.98 -27.76 31.72
C ASP A 433 27.74 -28.67 31.72
N LYS A 434 27.97 -29.97 31.92
CA LYS A 434 26.91 -31.01 31.88
C LYS A 434 26.16 -31.14 33.20
N GLU A 435 26.70 -30.63 34.29
CA GLU A 435 26.16 -30.83 35.64
C GLU A 435 25.02 -29.85 35.96
N LYS A 436 24.92 -28.77 35.19
CA LYS A 436 23.87 -27.77 35.37
C LYS A 436 22.49 -28.28 34.97
N ASP A 437 21.49 -27.87 35.72
CA ASP A 437 20.10 -28.23 35.45
C ASP A 437 19.57 -27.50 34.20
N LEU A 438 19.08 -28.27 33.23
CA LEU A 438 18.49 -27.75 32.00
C LEU A 438 17.23 -26.94 32.28
N GLY A 439 16.45 -27.29 33.31
CA GLY A 439 15.26 -26.57 33.72
C GLY A 439 15.59 -25.11 34.03
N LEU A 440 16.50 -24.90 34.98
CA LEU A 440 16.99 -23.56 35.37
C LEU A 440 17.59 -22.78 34.20
N ILE A 441 18.33 -23.45 33.31
CA ILE A 441 18.89 -22.84 32.10
C ILE A 441 17.78 -22.34 31.18
N THR A 442 16.78 -23.18 30.89
CA THR A 442 15.65 -22.80 30.02
C THR A 442 14.80 -21.69 30.63
N GLU A 443 14.61 -21.67 31.95
CA GLU A 443 13.93 -20.57 32.64
C GLU A 443 14.70 -19.25 32.52
N ARG A 444 16.03 -19.26 32.71
CA ARG A 444 16.85 -18.05 32.52
C ARG A 444 16.81 -17.55 31.09
N LEU A 445 16.88 -18.46 30.10
CA LEU A 445 16.80 -18.09 28.68
C LEU A 445 15.42 -17.54 28.31
N THR A 446 14.35 -18.16 28.79
CA THR A 446 12.97 -17.65 28.55
C THR A 446 12.71 -16.33 29.26
N LYS A 447 13.33 -16.09 30.43
CA LYS A 447 13.29 -14.79 31.10
C LYS A 447 14.04 -13.72 30.29
N ALA A 448 15.25 -14.02 29.82
CA ALA A 448 16.03 -13.12 28.97
C ALA A 448 15.31 -12.80 27.65
N ALA A 449 14.67 -13.80 27.02
CA ALA A 449 13.84 -13.59 25.83
C ALA A 449 12.64 -12.67 26.12
N LYS A 450 11.95 -12.86 27.26
CA LYS A 450 10.82 -12.00 27.68
C LYS A 450 11.25 -10.57 28.00
N GLU A 451 12.44 -10.38 28.58
CA GLU A 451 12.99 -9.04 28.87
C GLU A 451 13.37 -8.32 27.58
N ALA A 452 14.01 -9.01 26.64
CA ALA A 452 14.28 -8.47 25.30
C ALA A 452 12.99 -8.19 24.51
N GLU A 453 11.94 -8.99 24.70
CA GLU A 453 10.59 -8.74 24.20
C GLU A 453 9.84 -7.60 24.91
N ALA A 454 10.38 -7.03 25.98
CA ALA A 454 9.77 -5.91 26.69
C ALA A 454 10.48 -4.57 26.44
N LEU A 455 11.74 -4.61 25.99
CA LEU A 455 12.55 -3.48 25.55
C LEU A 455 12.21 -3.08 24.11
#